data_AF-A0A0U1MUQ1-F1
#
_entry.id   AF-A0A0U1MUQ1-F1
#
_cell.length_a   1.000
_cell.length_b   1.000
_cell.length_c   1.000
_cell.angle_alpha   90.00
_cell.angle_beta   90.00
_cell.angle_gamma   90.00
#
_symmetry.space_group_name_H-M   'P 1'
#
loop_
_entity.id
_entity.type
_entity.pdbx_description
1 polymer ?
#
loop_
_entity_poly.entity_id
_entity_poly.type
_entity_poly.pdbx_seq_one_letter_code
_entity_poly.pdbx_strand_id
1 'polypeptide(L)'
;MSIFKTKLKTFESSITGTKTSYNVNTAFWLYLEEDFGIKQGDLSNLYETENNLTTAKVVVCILKANKFETTLEEVLENTNEIELAQFIIDFQTALYDVDDNQTKDAKNKSEGKSDQ
;
A
#
# COMPACT_ATOMS: atom_id res chain seq x y z
N MET A 1 -3.27 -5.50 -27.16
CA MET A 1 -2.85 -6.46 -26.10
C MET A 1 -1.83 -5.75 -25.22
N SER A 2 -1.96 -5.87 -23.89
CA SER A 2 -0.97 -5.32 -22.95
C SER A 2 0.37 -6.06 -23.12
N ILE A 3 1.48 -5.33 -23.14
CA ILE A 3 2.82 -5.93 -23.13
C ILE A 3 3.24 -6.43 -21.74
N PHE A 4 2.51 -6.00 -20.69
CA PHE A 4 2.79 -6.39 -19.32
C PHE A 4 2.20 -7.77 -19.02
N LYS A 5 3.07 -8.71 -18.62
CA LYS A 5 2.71 -10.08 -18.24
C LYS A 5 2.41 -10.22 -16.75
N THR A 6 2.78 -9.23 -15.94
CA THR A 6 2.57 -9.21 -14.49
C THR A 6 1.49 -8.21 -14.13
N LYS A 7 0.69 -8.55 -13.11
CA LYS A 7 -0.24 -7.60 -12.47
C LYS A 7 0.47 -6.92 -11.30
N LEU A 8 0.06 -5.70 -10.98
CA LEU A 8 0.48 -5.06 -9.73
C LEU A 8 -0.05 -5.88 -8.54
N LYS A 9 0.72 -5.91 -7.45
CA LYS A 9 0.24 -6.44 -6.17
C LYS A 9 -0.93 -5.59 -5.69
N THR A 10 -1.77 -6.16 -4.84
CA THR A 10 -2.96 -5.49 -4.29
C THR A 10 -3.02 -5.67 -2.78
N PHE A 11 -3.64 -4.71 -2.10
CA PHE A 11 -3.99 -4.79 -0.68
C PHE A 11 -5.45 -4.39 -0.49
N GLU A 12 -6.05 -4.78 0.63
CA GLU A 12 -7.42 -4.39 0.98
C GLU A 12 -7.39 -3.34 2.08
N SER A 13 -8.26 -2.35 2.00
CA SER A 13 -8.48 -1.40 3.09
C SER A 13 -9.89 -0.81 3.07
N SER A 14 -10.32 -0.30 4.22
CA SER A 14 -11.61 0.38 4.40
C SER A 14 -11.48 1.90 4.55
N ILE A 15 -10.34 2.49 4.17
CA ILE A 15 -10.06 3.93 4.37
C ILE A 15 -11.11 4.86 3.73
N THR A 16 -11.79 4.41 2.68
CA THR A 16 -12.87 5.15 2.00
C THR A 16 -14.28 4.81 2.54
N GLY A 17 -14.37 4.21 3.74
CA GLY A 17 -15.61 3.79 4.38
C GLY A 17 -16.15 2.42 3.94
N THR A 18 -15.62 1.82 2.88
CA THR A 18 -15.96 0.46 2.43
C THR A 18 -14.72 -0.34 2.09
N LYS A 19 -14.77 -1.65 2.37
CA LYS A 19 -13.65 -2.56 2.10
C LYS A 19 -13.40 -2.66 0.59
N THR A 20 -12.27 -2.13 0.14
CA THR A 20 -11.90 -1.99 -1.28
C THR A 20 -10.50 -2.54 -1.52
N SER A 21 -10.26 -3.08 -2.71
CA SER A 21 -8.93 -3.54 -3.13
C SER A 21 -8.20 -2.44 -3.91
N TYR A 22 -6.99 -2.12 -3.48
CA TYR A 22 -6.12 -1.10 -4.05
C TYR A 22 -4.88 -1.75 -4.65
N ASN A 23 -4.37 -1.21 -5.75
CA ASN A 23 -3.09 -1.60 -6.30
C ASN A 23 -1.95 -0.96 -5.50
N VAL A 24 -0.90 -1.73 -5.29
CA VAL A 24 0.42 -1.23 -4.89
C VAL A 24 1.05 -0.56 -6.11
N ASN A 25 0.62 0.67 -6.37
CA ASN A 25 1.04 1.45 -7.52
C ASN A 25 2.09 2.49 -7.12
N THR A 26 3.34 2.28 -7.54
CA THR A 26 4.47 3.18 -7.23
C THR A 26 4.37 4.56 -7.88
N ALA A 27 3.38 4.80 -8.75
CA ALA A 27 3.07 6.13 -9.28
C ALA A 27 2.71 7.14 -8.17
N PHE A 28 2.36 6.71 -6.95
CA PHE A 28 2.14 7.63 -5.83
C PHE A 28 3.34 8.54 -5.57
N TRP A 29 4.58 8.09 -5.85
CA TRP A 29 5.78 8.92 -5.73
C TRP A 29 5.74 10.15 -6.65
N LEU A 30 5.19 9.97 -7.86
CA LEU A 30 5.07 11.07 -8.82
C LEU A 30 4.08 12.12 -8.31
N TYR A 31 2.94 11.68 -7.78
CA TYR A 31 1.96 12.59 -7.20
C TYR A 31 2.47 13.25 -5.92
N LEU A 32 3.29 12.56 -5.13
CA LEU A 32 3.87 13.11 -3.93
C LEU A 32 4.84 14.27 -4.24
N GLU A 33 5.64 14.13 -5.29
CA GLU A 33 6.50 15.22 -5.78
C GLU A 33 5.68 16.32 -6.48
N GLU A 34 4.72 15.97 -7.33
CA GLU A 34 3.89 16.92 -8.08
C GLU A 34 2.99 17.78 -7.17
N ASP A 35 2.27 17.15 -6.24
CA ASP A 35 1.25 17.83 -5.44
C ASP A 35 1.82 18.45 -4.16
N PHE A 36 2.89 17.87 -3.60
CA PHE A 36 3.43 18.29 -2.30
C PHE A 36 4.91 18.68 -2.33
N GLY A 37 5.61 18.52 -3.46
CA GLY A 37 7.04 18.83 -3.56
C GLY A 37 7.93 17.90 -2.72
N ILE A 38 7.41 16.77 -2.26
CA ILE A 38 8.11 15.84 -1.37
C ILE A 38 8.79 14.76 -2.21
N LYS A 39 10.11 14.67 -2.12
CA LYS A 39 10.86 13.60 -2.79
C LYS A 39 10.96 12.38 -1.88
N GLN A 40 11.19 11.22 -2.50
CA GLN A 40 11.35 9.96 -1.76
C GLN A 40 12.43 10.03 -0.66
N GLY A 41 13.53 10.75 -0.89
CA GLY A 41 14.63 10.90 0.08
C GLY A 41 14.28 11.76 1.30
N ASP A 42 13.26 12.62 1.20
CA ASP A 42 12.87 13.56 2.27
C ASP A 42 11.89 12.90 3.26
N LEU A 43 11.30 11.77 2.89
CA LEU A 43 10.17 11.17 3.60
C LEU A 43 10.52 10.76 5.04
N SER A 44 11.73 10.22 5.26
CA SER A 44 12.17 9.81 6.60
C SER A 44 12.19 10.99 7.57
N ASN A 45 12.75 12.13 7.14
CA ASN A 45 12.81 13.34 7.95
C ASN A 45 11.41 13.89 8.24
N LEU A 46 10.53 13.87 7.23
CA LEU A 46 9.16 14.35 7.38
C LEU A 46 8.32 13.48 8.33
N TYR A 47 8.54 12.16 8.36
CA TYR A 47 7.90 11.31 9.36
C TYR A 47 8.37 11.60 10.78
N GLU A 48 9.61 12.06 10.98
CA GLU A 48 10.13 12.45 12.30
C GLU A 48 9.53 13.77 12.80
N THR A 49 9.28 14.73 11.90
CA THR A 49 8.80 16.07 12.27
C THR A 49 7.28 16.24 12.17
N GLU A 50 6.63 15.57 11.23
CA GLU A 50 5.23 15.77 10.84
C GLU A 50 4.55 14.43 10.50
N ASN A 51 4.63 13.44 11.40
CA ASN A 51 4.21 12.06 11.11
C ASN A 51 2.80 11.94 10.50
N ASN A 52 1.77 12.46 11.17
CA ASN A 52 0.38 12.28 10.74
C ASN A 52 0.06 13.04 9.46
N LEU A 53 0.58 14.27 9.31
CA LEU A 53 0.40 15.07 8.11
C LEU A 53 1.11 14.45 6.90
N THR A 54 2.31 13.91 7.11
CA THR A 54 3.07 13.18 6.09
C THR A 54 2.33 11.91 5.67
N THR A 55 1.80 11.16 6.64
CA THR A 55 0.98 9.96 6.38
C THR A 55 -0.23 10.30 5.52
N ALA A 56 -0.99 11.35 5.87
CA ALA A 56 -2.15 11.79 5.10
C ALA A 56 -1.79 12.18 3.65
N LYS A 57 -0.71 12.94 3.44
CA LYS A 57 -0.21 13.28 2.10
C LYS A 57 0.10 12.03 1.27
N VAL A 58 0.76 11.03 1.88
CA VAL A 58 1.05 9.77 1.21
C VAL A 58 -0.23 9.00 0.87
N VAL A 59 -1.22 8.96 1.78
CA VAL A 59 -2.52 8.32 1.51
C VAL A 59 -3.24 8.97 0.33
N VAL A 60 -3.30 10.31 0.27
CA VAL A 60 -3.87 11.05 -0.87
C VAL A 60 -3.21 10.60 -2.19
N CYS A 61 -1.88 10.55 -2.23
CA CYS A 61 -1.15 10.16 -3.43
C CYS A 61 -1.39 8.69 -3.83
N ILE A 62 -1.52 7.77 -2.87
CA ILE A 62 -1.84 6.36 -3.13
C ILE A 62 -3.27 6.22 -3.68
N LEU A 63 -4.23 6.96 -3.11
CA LEU A 63 -5.61 7.00 -3.59
C LEU A 63 -5.69 7.57 -5.02
N LYS A 64 -4.98 8.66 -5.29
CA LYS A 64 -4.85 9.25 -6.64
C LYS A 64 -4.22 8.27 -7.63
N ALA A 65 -3.19 7.52 -7.22
CA ALA A 65 -2.60 6.46 -8.03
C ALA A 65 -3.55 5.28 -8.32
N ASN A 66 -4.58 5.11 -7.49
CA ASN A 66 -5.66 4.15 -7.66
C ASN A 66 -6.92 4.74 -8.31
N LYS A 67 -6.84 5.96 -8.85
CA LYS A 67 -7.93 6.66 -9.55
C LYS A 67 -9.10 7.09 -8.65
N PHE A 68 -8.82 7.25 -7.35
CA PHE A 68 -9.72 7.93 -6.43
C PHE A 68 -9.30 9.40 -6.38
N GLU A 69 -10.22 10.29 -6.75
CA GLU A 69 -10.03 11.73 -6.61
C GLU A 69 -10.36 12.12 -5.17
N THR A 70 -9.38 12.72 -4.47
CA THR A 70 -9.54 13.21 -3.11
C THR A 70 -8.55 14.35 -2.85
N THR A 71 -8.69 15.02 -1.71
CA THR A 71 -7.82 16.11 -1.27
C THR A 71 -7.21 15.79 0.10
N LEU A 72 -6.16 16.52 0.47
CA LEU A 72 -5.58 16.40 1.81
C LEU A 72 -6.59 16.78 2.91
N GLU A 73 -7.40 17.81 2.68
CA GLU A 73 -8.44 18.25 3.61
C GLU A 73 -9.48 17.15 3.82
N GLU A 74 -10.01 16.57 2.74
CA GLU A 74 -10.99 15.49 2.82
C GLU A 74 -10.47 14.28 3.59
N VAL A 75 -9.22 13.86 3.33
CA VAL A 75 -8.60 12.75 4.08
C VAL A 75 -8.48 13.09 5.55
N LEU A 76 -8.03 14.29 5.91
CA LEU A 76 -7.87 14.71 7.31
C LEU A 76 -9.20 14.86 8.06
N GLU A 77 -10.27 15.25 7.37
CA GLU A 77 -11.61 15.43 7.97
C GLU A 77 -12.36 14.10 8.15
N ASN A 78 -12.08 13.09 7.32
CA ASN A 78 -12.85 11.84 7.27
C ASN A 78 -12.08 10.60 7.76
N THR A 79 -10.83 10.77 8.19
CA THR A 79 -10.01 9.68 8.74
C THR A 79 -9.35 10.10 10.05
N ASN A 80 -8.82 9.12 10.79
CA ASN A 80 -8.00 9.37 11.96
C ASN A 80 -6.60 8.75 11.83
N GLU A 81 -5.73 9.10 12.78
CA GLU A 81 -4.31 8.69 12.79
C GLU A 81 -4.13 7.16 12.72
N ILE A 82 -5.00 6.39 13.35
CA ILE A 82 -4.95 4.92 13.36
C ILE A 82 -5.30 4.37 11.98
N GLU A 83 -6.34 4.91 11.34
CA GLU A 83 -6.78 4.49 10.01
C GLU A 83 -5.73 4.81 8.95
N LEU A 84 -5.13 6.02 9.03
CA LEU A 84 -4.04 6.44 8.15
C LEU A 84 -2.82 5.52 8.30
N ALA A 85 -2.40 5.24 9.53
CA ALA A 85 -1.27 4.36 9.80
C ALA A 85 -1.54 2.93 9.30
N GLN A 86 -2.73 2.38 9.56
CA GLN A 86 -3.09 1.04 9.11
C GLN A 86 -3.09 0.93 7.59
N PHE A 87 -3.61 1.94 6.87
CA PHE A 87 -3.59 1.95 5.41
C PHE A 87 -2.16 1.90 4.85
N ILE A 88 -1.23 2.65 5.45
CA ILE A 88 0.19 2.62 5.05
C ILE A 88 0.84 1.28 5.40
N ILE A 89 0.52 0.69 6.56
CA ILE A 89 1.02 -0.64 6.94
C ILE A 89 0.56 -1.70 5.95
N ASP A 90 -0.72 -1.69 5.56
CA ASP A 90 -1.28 -2.65 4.60
C ASP A 90 -0.62 -2.49 3.22
N PHE A 91 -0.44 -1.25 2.77
CA PHE A 91 0.27 -0.93 1.54
C PHE A 91 1.73 -1.43 1.56
N GLN A 92 2.47 -1.15 2.64
CA GLN A 92 3.88 -1.54 2.78
C GLN A 92 4.03 -3.06 2.90
N THR A 93 3.13 -3.71 3.64
CA THR A 93 3.11 -5.17 3.78
C THR A 93 2.93 -5.82 2.41
N ALA A 94 1.99 -5.33 1.60
CA ALA A 94 1.80 -5.84 0.24
C ALA A 94 2.94 -5.47 -0.72
N LEU A 95 3.60 -4.32 -0.52
CA LEU A 95 4.75 -3.90 -1.33
C LEU A 95 5.97 -4.78 -1.09
N TYR A 96 6.35 -4.93 0.18
CA TYR A 96 7.57 -5.63 0.58
C TYR A 96 7.38 -7.11 0.77
N ASP A 97 6.12 -7.58 0.86
CA ASP A 97 5.66 -8.96 0.79
C ASP A 97 6.79 -9.92 1.17
N VAL A 98 7.04 -10.03 2.47
CA VAL A 98 8.00 -10.98 3.00
C VAL A 98 7.55 -12.33 2.47
N ASP A 99 8.29 -12.86 1.48
CA ASP A 99 7.97 -14.09 0.79
C ASP A 99 7.97 -15.24 1.82
N ASP A 100 6.83 -15.48 2.46
CA ASP A 100 6.57 -16.66 3.29
C ASP A 100 6.25 -17.88 2.41
N ASN A 101 6.68 -17.85 1.14
CA ASN A 101 6.58 -18.91 0.16
C ASN A 101 7.71 -19.95 0.25
N GLN A 102 8.39 -20.07 1.39
CA GLN A 102 9.11 -21.32 1.70
C GLN A 102 8.25 -22.38 2.40
N THR A 103 7.00 -22.08 2.78
CA THR A 103 6.23 -23.00 3.65
C THR A 103 5.10 -23.78 2.95
N LYS A 104 4.80 -23.49 1.67
CA LYS A 104 3.70 -24.17 0.95
C LYS A 104 4.13 -25.33 0.03
N ASP A 105 5.39 -25.39 -0.39
CA ASP A 105 5.90 -26.54 -1.16
C ASP A 105 6.31 -27.74 -0.28
N ALA A 106 6.39 -27.57 1.05
CA ALA A 106 6.70 -28.66 1.97
C ALA A 106 5.49 -29.57 2.29
N LYS A 107 4.25 -29.08 2.15
CA LYS A 107 3.05 -29.85 2.55
C LYS A 107 2.55 -30.84 1.50
N ASN A 108 2.86 -30.65 0.21
CA ASN A 108 2.43 -31.57 -0.85
C ASN A 108 3.42 -32.72 -1.14
N LYS A 109 4.52 -32.83 -0.37
CA LYS A 109 5.49 -33.93 -0.51
C LYS A 109 5.43 -34.98 0.62
N SER A 110 4.64 -34.78 1.67
CA SER A 110 4.54 -35.74 2.79
C SER A 110 3.32 -36.66 2.76
N GLU A 111 2.34 -36.44 1.88
CA GLU A 111 1.11 -37.27 1.80
C GLU A 111 1.15 -38.34 0.69
N GLY A 112 2.34 -38.73 0.26
CA GLY A 112 2.50 -39.72 -0.83
C GLY A 112 3.67 -40.65 -0.63
N LYS A 113 3.59 -41.55 0.38
CA LYS A 113 4.08 -42.95 0.38
C LYS A 113 4.21 -43.49 1.81
N SER A 114 3.29 -44.38 2.20
CA SER A 114 3.63 -45.79 2.46
C SER A 114 2.36 -46.54 2.87
N ASP A 115 1.68 -47.10 1.87
CA ASP A 115 1.02 -48.39 2.01
C ASP A 115 1.98 -49.47 1.50
N GLN A 116 1.98 -50.61 2.19
CA GLN A 116 2.79 -51.84 2.08
C GLN A 116 4.07 -51.91 2.92
#